data_AF-A0A7S0FQD6-F1
#
_entry.id   AF-A0A7S0FQD6-F1
#
_cell.length_a   1.000
_cell.length_b   1.000
_cell.length_c   1.000
_cell.angle_alpha   90.00
_cell.angle_beta   90.00
_cell.angle_gamma   90.00
#
_symmetry.space_group_name_H-M   'P 1'
#
loop_
_entity.id
_entity.type
_entity.pdbx_description
1 polymer ?
#
loop_
_entity_poly.entity_id
_entity_poly.type
_entity_poly.pdbx_seq_one_letter_code
_entity_poly.pdbx_strand_id
1 'polypeptide(L)'
;ATVEASSNEPAQYYREMRGTEAGNAFWRRSFDGQWGEYASGDAGQFDKDDLVEAIYEGEWYSGQVMKYIGDSDWIVMWLDDLPEGGPQASVIKTKNMRHIAVQWD
;
A
#
# COMPACT_ATOMS: atom_id res chain seq x y z
N ALA A 1 -21.11 1.66 -12.17
CA ALA A 1 -20.40 2.93 -12.35
C ALA A 1 -18.97 2.69 -11.95
N THR A 2 -18.05 2.69 -12.91
CA THR A 2 -16.62 2.61 -12.61
C THR A 2 -16.27 3.91 -11.90
N VAL A 3 -15.94 3.83 -10.62
CA VAL A 3 -15.39 4.97 -9.89
C VAL A 3 -14.06 5.31 -10.55
N GLU A 4 -14.05 6.33 -11.41
CA GLU A 4 -12.80 6.93 -11.86
C GLU A 4 -12.10 7.41 -10.59
N ALA A 5 -11.03 6.70 -10.19
CA ALA A 5 -10.17 7.09 -9.09
C ALA A 5 -9.81 8.56 -9.30
N SER A 6 -10.28 9.42 -8.40
CA SER A 6 -10.16 10.86 -8.59
C SER A 6 -8.68 11.21 -8.72
N SER A 7 -8.31 11.89 -9.80
CA SER A 7 -6.92 12.20 -10.17
C SER A 7 -6.20 13.14 -9.18
N ASN A 8 -6.84 13.50 -8.07
CA ASN A 8 -6.36 14.49 -7.10
C ASN A 8 -5.94 13.89 -5.75
N GLU A 9 -6.08 12.58 -5.56
CA GLU A 9 -5.68 11.99 -4.29
C GLU A 9 -4.17 11.65 -4.27
N PRO A 10 -3.46 11.92 -3.16
CA PRO A 10 -2.00 11.78 -3.13
C PRO A 10 -1.55 10.32 -3.15
N ALA A 11 -0.56 9.93 -3.94
CA ALA A 11 -0.05 8.54 -3.93
C ALA A 11 0.71 8.17 -2.65
N GLN A 12 1.08 9.17 -1.84
CA GLN A 12 1.87 9.03 -0.62
C GLN A 12 1.17 9.70 0.55
N TYR A 13 1.35 9.15 1.74
CA TYR A 13 0.83 9.70 2.99
C TYR A 13 1.98 10.06 3.91
N TYR A 14 2.14 11.35 4.17
CA TYR A 14 3.13 11.91 5.08
C TYR A 14 2.53 12.19 6.46
N ARG A 15 3.37 12.28 7.49
CA ARG A 15 2.92 12.50 8.87
C ARG A 15 2.12 13.80 9.01
N GLU A 16 2.51 14.83 8.26
CA GLU A 16 1.90 16.16 8.23
C GLU A 16 0.49 16.15 7.64
N MET A 17 0.11 15.10 6.90
CA MET A 17 -1.22 14.96 6.31
C MET A 17 -2.24 14.46 7.32
N ARG A 18 -1.82 14.05 8.53
CA ARG A 18 -2.73 13.57 9.57
C ARG A 18 -3.78 14.63 9.90
N GLY A 19 -5.05 14.26 9.78
CA GLY A 19 -6.18 15.14 10.05
C GLY A 19 -6.53 16.11 8.92
N THR A 20 -5.81 16.07 7.79
CA THR A 20 -6.15 16.86 6.59
C THR A 20 -7.12 16.11 5.69
N GLU A 21 -7.85 16.83 4.83
CA GLU A 21 -8.76 16.21 3.85
C GLU A 21 -8.02 15.28 2.89
N ALA A 22 -6.82 15.67 2.45
CA ALA A 22 -5.98 14.86 1.57
C ALA A 22 -5.51 13.56 2.24
N GLY A 23 -5.08 13.63 3.50
CA GLY A 23 -4.72 12.44 4.29
C GLY A 23 -5.93 11.53 4.53
N ASN A 24 -7.09 12.11 4.82
CA ASN A 24 -8.32 11.34 4.99
C ASN A 24 -8.78 10.71 3.66
N ALA A 25 -8.58 11.37 2.52
CA ALA A 25 -8.87 10.80 1.20
C ALA A 25 -7.98 9.59 0.90
N PHE A 26 -6.67 9.68 1.16
CA PHE A 26 -5.73 8.55 1.04
C PHE A 26 -6.24 7.30 1.76
N TRP A 27 -6.63 7.45 3.03
CA TRP A 27 -7.10 6.33 3.84
C TRP A 27 -8.53 5.88 3.52
N ARG A 28 -9.33 6.67 2.78
CA ARG A 28 -10.69 6.28 2.37
C ARG A 28 -10.75 5.46 1.09
N ARG A 29 -9.68 5.41 0.29
CA ARG A 29 -9.62 4.55 -0.91
C ARG A 29 -10.02 3.12 -0.59
N SER A 30 -10.90 2.51 -1.37
CA SER A 30 -11.29 1.13 -1.15
C SER A 30 -11.59 0.46 -2.47
N PHE A 31 -11.46 -0.86 -2.45
CA PHE A 31 -12.00 -1.74 -3.47
C PHE A 31 -13.14 -2.54 -2.82
N ASP A 32 -14.31 -2.55 -3.46
CA ASP A 32 -15.51 -3.22 -2.92
C ASP A 32 -15.52 -4.73 -3.16
N GLY A 33 -14.55 -5.26 -3.91
CA GLY A 33 -14.38 -6.70 -4.12
C GLY A 33 -13.52 -7.36 -3.04
N GLN A 34 -13.46 -8.69 -3.10
CA GLN A 34 -12.62 -9.48 -2.20
C GLN A 34 -11.13 -9.30 -2.53
N TRP A 35 -10.31 -9.16 -1.50
CA TRP A 35 -8.85 -9.15 -1.56
C TRP A 35 -8.31 -9.94 -0.36
N GLY A 36 -7.07 -10.41 -0.44
CA GLY A 36 -6.50 -11.33 0.55
C GLY A 36 -6.85 -12.78 0.27
N GLU A 37 -6.99 -13.57 1.34
CA GLU A 37 -7.30 -15.00 1.29
C GLU A 37 -8.49 -15.30 0.34
N TYR A 38 -8.29 -16.23 -0.58
CA TYR A 38 -9.24 -16.68 -1.61
C TYR A 38 -9.61 -15.67 -2.70
N ALA A 39 -9.00 -14.49 -2.77
CA ALA A 39 -9.20 -13.57 -3.90
C ALA A 39 -8.51 -14.07 -5.18
N SER A 40 -9.11 -13.78 -6.34
CA SER A 40 -8.53 -14.13 -7.64
C SER A 40 -7.65 -13.02 -8.21
N GLY A 41 -6.59 -13.38 -8.94
CA GLY A 41 -5.72 -12.40 -9.60
C GLY A 41 -4.83 -11.64 -8.62
N ASP A 42 -4.50 -10.39 -8.95
CA ASP A 42 -3.57 -9.58 -8.14
C ASP A 42 -4.05 -9.36 -6.71
N ALA A 43 -5.37 -9.25 -6.51
CA ALA A 43 -5.98 -9.06 -5.20
C ALA A 43 -5.71 -10.22 -4.22
N GLY A 44 -5.32 -11.40 -4.69
CA GLY A 44 -5.03 -12.59 -3.85
C GLY A 44 -3.56 -12.84 -3.57
N GLN A 45 -2.64 -11.94 -3.95
CA GLN A 45 -1.20 -12.16 -3.75
C GLN A 45 -0.72 -11.80 -2.33
N PHE A 46 -1.44 -10.92 -1.66
CA PHE A 46 -1.13 -10.40 -0.32
C PHE A 46 -2.41 -10.29 0.49
N ASP A 47 -2.30 -10.39 1.81
CA ASP A 47 -3.35 -10.14 2.77
C ASP A 47 -2.99 -8.95 3.67
N LYS A 48 -3.98 -8.49 4.43
CA LYS A 48 -3.79 -7.47 5.45
C LYS A 48 -2.74 -7.94 6.46
N ASP A 49 -1.90 -7.01 6.88
CA ASP A 49 -0.87 -7.18 7.89
C ASP A 49 0.34 -8.03 7.44
N ASP A 50 0.34 -8.55 6.20
CA ASP A 50 1.52 -9.17 5.59
C ASP A 50 2.73 -8.24 5.62
N LEU A 51 3.88 -8.82 5.96
CA LEU A 51 5.17 -8.14 5.88
C LEU A 51 5.78 -8.31 4.49
N VAL A 52 6.09 -7.19 3.86
CA VAL A 52 6.58 -7.13 2.48
C VAL A 52 7.83 -6.26 2.38
N GLU A 53 8.62 -6.49 1.34
CA GLU A 53 9.46 -5.44 0.77
C GLU A 53 8.74 -4.82 -0.42
N ALA A 54 8.85 -3.50 -0.57
CA ALA A 54 8.25 -2.77 -1.68
C ALA A 54 9.20 -1.71 -2.24
N ILE A 55 9.06 -1.40 -3.55
CA ILE A 55 9.91 -0.40 -4.21
C ILE A 55 9.43 1.02 -3.90
N TYR A 56 10.30 1.83 -3.30
CA TYR A 56 10.17 3.27 -3.14
C TYR A 56 11.39 3.96 -3.77
N GLU A 57 11.16 4.92 -4.66
CA GLU A 57 12.23 5.67 -5.38
C GLU A 57 13.34 4.81 -6.03
N GLY A 58 13.01 3.56 -6.39
CA GLY A 58 13.93 2.63 -7.06
C GLY A 58 14.66 1.67 -6.13
N GLU A 59 14.45 1.77 -4.82
CA GLU A 59 15.05 0.89 -3.81
C GLU A 59 13.98 0.11 -3.04
N TRP A 60 14.37 -1.02 -2.44
CA TRP A 60 13.47 -1.90 -1.68
C TRP A 60 13.49 -1.52 -0.20
N TYR A 61 12.31 -1.36 0.38
CA TYR A 61 12.12 -1.04 1.80
C TYR A 61 11.06 -1.93 2.43
N SER A 62 11.19 -2.20 3.72
CA SER A 62 10.22 -3.02 4.46
C SER A 62 8.94 -2.24 4.74
N GLY A 63 7.81 -2.92 4.55
CA GLY A 63 6.49 -2.37 4.83
C GLY A 63 5.50 -3.44 5.27
N GLN A 64 4.35 -2.98 5.72
CA GLN A 64 3.19 -3.77 6.08
C GLN A 64 2.05 -3.46 5.13
N VAL A 65 1.39 -4.50 4.61
CA VAL A 65 0.21 -4.36 3.75
C VAL A 65 -0.98 -3.89 4.58
N MET A 66 -1.59 -2.78 4.18
CA MET A 66 -2.75 -2.21 4.87
C MET A 66 -4.06 -2.55 4.18
N LYS A 67 -4.13 -2.41 2.85
CA LYS A 67 -5.32 -2.74 2.05
C LYS A 67 -5.05 -2.75 0.55
N TYR A 68 -5.81 -3.56 -0.18
CA TYR A 68 -5.97 -3.45 -1.63
C TYR A 68 -6.96 -2.33 -1.99
N ILE A 69 -6.65 -1.55 -3.03
CA ILE A 69 -7.50 -0.44 -3.49
C ILE A 69 -7.90 -0.54 -4.98
N GLY A 70 -7.70 -1.71 -5.60
CA GLY A 70 -8.05 -1.96 -7.00
C GLY A 70 -6.88 -1.76 -7.96
N ASP A 71 -7.02 -2.20 -9.22
CA ASP A 71 -6.03 -2.00 -10.29
C ASP A 71 -4.58 -2.35 -9.93
N SER A 72 -4.41 -3.46 -9.21
CA SER A 72 -3.13 -3.96 -8.72
C SER A 72 -2.45 -3.02 -7.71
N ASP A 73 -3.15 -2.04 -7.13
CA ASP A 73 -2.64 -1.08 -6.15
C ASP A 73 -2.94 -1.49 -4.70
N TRP A 74 -1.93 -1.32 -3.87
CA TRP A 74 -1.95 -1.62 -2.44
C TRP A 74 -1.51 -0.40 -1.65
N ILE A 75 -2.15 -0.15 -0.51
CA ILE A 75 -1.58 0.76 0.49
C ILE A 75 -0.64 -0.03 1.37
N VAL A 76 0.63 0.37 1.37
CA VAL A 76 1.71 -0.19 2.20
C VAL A 76 2.15 0.88 3.20
N MET A 77 2.19 0.51 4.48
CA MET A 77 2.76 1.34 5.55
C MET A 77 4.21 0.96 5.76
N TRP A 78 5.12 1.93 5.82
CA TRP A 78 6.56 1.68 5.94
C TRP A 78 6.95 1.42 7.40
N LEU A 79 7.84 0.45 7.65
CA LEU A 79 8.24 -0.02 8.99
C LEU A 79 9.51 0.67 9.53
N ASP A 80 9.62 1.99 9.31
CA ASP A 80 10.73 2.86 9.74
C ASP A 80 12.06 2.73 8.96
N ASP A 81 12.07 2.03 7.82
CA ASP A 81 13.27 1.90 6.97
C ASP A 81 13.48 3.05 5.96
N LEU A 82 12.49 3.94 5.82
CA LEU A 82 12.60 5.05 4.86
C LEU A 82 13.51 6.19 5.37
N PRO A 83 14.16 6.93 4.45
CA PRO A 83 14.89 8.15 4.80
C PRO A 83 14.05 9.12 5.63
N GLU A 84 14.71 9.90 6.50
CA GLU A 84 14.05 10.92 7.30
C GLU A 84 13.25 11.90 6.41
N GLY A 85 12.00 12.15 6.80
CA GLY A 85 11.06 12.96 6.01
C GLY A 85 10.34 12.20 4.89
N GLY A 86 10.62 10.91 4.71
CA GLY A 86 9.88 10.02 3.81
C GLY A 86 8.41 9.84 4.22
N PRO A 87 7.56 9.35 3.31
CA PRO A 87 6.16 9.08 3.62
C PRO A 87 6.01 7.98 4.67
N GLN A 88 4.92 8.01 5.44
CA GLN A 88 4.56 6.91 6.34
C GLN A 88 3.87 5.75 5.62
N ALA A 89 3.19 6.04 4.50
CA ALA A 89 2.57 5.02 3.65
C ALA A 89 2.55 5.44 2.18
N SER A 90 2.42 4.49 1.28
CA SER A 90 2.37 4.74 -0.16
C SER A 90 1.44 3.77 -0.88
N VAL A 91 0.92 4.21 -2.02
CA VAL A 91 0.27 3.32 -2.99
C VAL A 91 1.34 2.63 -3.82
N ILE A 92 1.38 1.31 -3.76
CA ILE A 92 2.37 0.47 -4.42
C ILE A 92 1.67 -0.53 -5.34
N LYS A 93 2.19 -0.67 -6.56
CA LYS A 93 1.73 -1.70 -7.50
C LYS A 93 2.19 -3.08 -7.03
N THR A 94 1.34 -4.09 -7.22
CA THR A 94 1.59 -5.51 -6.90
C THR A 94 2.94 -5.99 -7.42
N LYS A 95 3.29 -5.64 -8.67
CA LYS A 95 4.59 -6.00 -9.29
C LYS A 95 5.84 -5.41 -8.60
N ASN A 96 5.66 -4.43 -7.72
CA ASN A 96 6.70 -3.74 -6.96
C ASN A 96 6.71 -4.17 -5.49
N MET A 97 6.06 -5.29 -5.15
CA MET A 97 5.98 -5.86 -3.80
C MET A 97 6.48 -7.31 -3.82
N ARG A 98 7.03 -7.77 -2.69
CA ARG A 98 7.32 -9.19 -2.43
C ARG A 98 7.19 -9.50 -0.94
N HIS A 99 6.78 -10.71 -0.61
CA HIS A 99 6.80 -11.19 0.78
C HIS A 99 8.21 -11.17 1.36
N ILE A 100 8.36 -10.76 2.62
CA ILE A 100 9.61 -10.95 3.35
C ILE A 100 9.77 -12.45 3.58
N ALA A 101 10.87 -13.02 3.08
CA ALA A 101 11.21 -14.40 3.36
C ALA A 101 11.67 -14.53 4.82
N VAL A 102 10.76 -14.94 5.71
CA VAL A 102 11.14 -15.30 7.08
C VAL A 102 11.81 -16.67 7.01
N GLN A 103 13.14 -16.69 6.98
CA GLN A 103 13.89 -17.93 7.20
C GLN A 103 13.91 -18.21 8.70
N TRP A 104 13.35 -19.36 9.09
CA TRP A 104 13.51 -19.92 10.42
C TRP A 104 14.69 -20.89 10.35
N ASP A 105 15.77 -20.61 11.08
CA ASP A 105 16.87 -21.55 11.33
C ASP A 105 16.48 -22.65 12.33
#